data_AF-A0A453AGY6-F1
#
_entry.id   AF-A0A453AGY6-F1
#
_cell.length_a   1.000
_cell.length_b   1.000
_cell.length_c   1.000
_cell.angle_alpha   90.00
_cell.angle_beta   90.00
_cell.angle_gamma   90.00
#
_symmetry.space_group_name_H-M   'P 1'
#
loop_
_entity.id
_entity.type
_entity.pdbx_description
1 polymer ?
#
loop_
_entity_poly.entity_id
_entity_poly.type
_entity_poly.pdbx_seq_one_letter_code
_entity_poly.pdbx_strand_id
1 'polypeptide(L)'
;QTLFLNMLAISSRVRFHRRHISLVHSTVSLNIEESKYTIETIRSGQGSYRLRMNGSVIEANVQTLCDGGLLMQLDGNSHVIYAEEEAGGTRLLIDGKTCLLQNDHDPSRLLAETPCKLLRFLVADGAHVEADVPYAEVEVMKMCMPLLSPAAGVINVLLSEGQPMQAGDLIARLDLDDPSAVKRAEPFNGSFPEMSLPIAASGQVHKRCATSLNAARMVLAGYDHPINKVVQDLVSCLDAPELPFLQWEELMSVLATRLPRLLKSELEGKYSEYKLNVGHGKSKDFPSKMLREIIEENLAHGSEKEIATNERLVEPLMSLLKSYEGGRESHAHFIVKSLFEDYLSVEELFSDGIQSDVIERLRQQHSKDLQKVVDIVLSHQGVRNKTKLILTLMEKLVYPNPAAYKDQLTRFSSLNHKRYYKLALKASELLEQTKLSELRTSIARSLSELEMFTEERTAISEIMGDLVTAP
;
A
#
# COMPACT_ATOMS: atom_id res chain seq x y z
N GLN A 1 4.10 -17.14 -11.41
CA GLN A 1 3.23 -17.99 -10.58
C GLN A 1 3.97 -18.59 -9.39
N THR A 2 5.25 -18.96 -9.50
CA THR A 2 6.10 -19.46 -8.39
C THR A 2 6.34 -18.42 -7.28
N LEU A 3 6.39 -17.11 -7.61
CA LEU A 3 6.38 -16.02 -6.61
C LEU A 3 5.02 -15.83 -5.91
N PHE A 4 3.92 -16.12 -6.60
CA PHE A 4 2.56 -16.13 -6.03
C PHE A 4 2.32 -17.41 -5.20
N LEU A 5 2.91 -18.53 -5.62
CA LEU A 5 3.01 -19.80 -4.88
C LEU A 5 3.94 -19.70 -3.67
N ASN A 6 5.01 -18.89 -3.72
CA ASN A 6 5.86 -18.61 -2.56
C ASN A 6 5.18 -17.66 -1.56
N MET A 7 4.40 -16.68 -2.03
CA MET A 7 3.53 -15.89 -1.16
C MET A 7 2.40 -16.72 -0.53
N LEU A 8 1.82 -17.68 -1.27
CA LEU A 8 0.86 -18.64 -0.72
C LEU A 8 1.51 -19.70 0.18
N ALA A 9 2.74 -20.14 -0.08
CA ALA A 9 3.47 -21.10 0.75
C ALA A 9 3.90 -20.50 2.09
N ILE A 10 4.21 -19.19 2.13
CA ILE A 10 4.34 -18.44 3.39
C ILE A 10 3.02 -18.46 4.19
N SER A 11 1.87 -18.55 3.50
CA SER A 11 0.55 -18.66 4.12
C SER A 11 0.07 -20.09 4.40
N SER A 12 0.63 -21.13 3.76
CA SER A 12 0.04 -22.49 3.82
C SER A 12 0.99 -23.64 4.17
N ARG A 13 2.32 -23.46 4.19
CA ARG A 13 3.27 -24.53 4.51
C ARG A 13 4.42 -24.13 5.44
N VAL A 14 4.22 -23.11 6.25
CA VAL A 14 4.94 -22.97 7.53
C VAL A 14 4.03 -23.57 8.59
N ARG A 15 4.45 -24.65 9.27
CA ARG A 15 3.83 -25.05 10.54
C ARG A 15 3.78 -23.79 11.39
N PHE A 16 2.58 -23.33 11.76
CA PHE A 16 2.35 -22.11 12.53
C PHE A 16 3.11 -22.19 13.87
N HIS A 17 4.37 -21.76 13.84
CA HIS A 17 5.25 -21.62 14.97
C HIS A 17 6.20 -20.46 14.68
N ARG A 18 5.66 -19.24 14.79
CA ARG A 18 6.26 -18.07 15.46
C ARG A 18 5.40 -16.82 15.20
N ARG A 19 5.26 -16.02 16.26
CA ARG A 19 4.50 -14.76 16.27
C ARG A 19 5.21 -13.74 15.36
N HIS A 20 4.46 -13.08 14.48
CA HIS A 20 4.84 -11.95 13.59
C HIS A 20 5.56 -12.29 12.25
N ILE A 21 4.79 -12.64 11.21
CA ILE A 21 5.24 -12.54 9.81
C ILE A 21 4.80 -11.17 9.28
N SER A 22 5.74 -10.35 8.81
CA SER A 22 5.45 -9.08 8.15
C SER A 22 5.10 -9.34 6.68
N LEU A 23 3.93 -8.88 6.23
CA LEU A 23 3.49 -9.02 4.83
C LEU A 23 4.09 -7.97 3.89
N VAL A 24 4.85 -7.00 4.44
CA VAL A 24 5.40 -5.84 3.73
C VAL A 24 6.93 -5.87 3.69
N HIS A 25 7.56 -6.28 4.80
CA HIS A 25 9.00 -6.36 4.94
C HIS A 25 9.44 -7.81 4.99
N SER A 26 10.34 -8.19 4.09
CA SER A 26 10.93 -9.53 4.06
C SER A 26 12.41 -9.43 3.71
N THR A 27 13.19 -10.42 4.11
CA THR A 27 14.59 -10.55 3.70
C THR A 27 14.71 -11.83 2.90
N VAL A 28 15.27 -11.73 1.71
CA VAL A 28 15.48 -12.85 0.79
C VAL A 28 16.97 -13.07 0.67
N SER A 29 17.40 -14.33 0.77
CA SER A 29 18.78 -14.74 0.53
C SER A 29 18.82 -15.66 -0.69
N LEU A 30 19.68 -15.33 -1.65
CA LEU A 30 19.81 -16.02 -2.93
C LEU A 30 21.27 -16.35 -3.17
N ASN A 31 21.57 -17.52 -3.72
CA ASN A 31 22.92 -17.85 -4.17
C ASN A 31 22.96 -17.84 -5.70
N ILE A 32 23.89 -17.05 -6.26
CA ILE A 32 24.10 -16.92 -7.70
C ILE A 32 25.61 -16.96 -7.91
N GLU A 33 26.10 -17.88 -8.75
CA GLU A 33 27.53 -17.98 -9.11
C GLU A 33 28.46 -17.95 -7.88
N GLU A 34 28.21 -18.83 -6.90
CA GLU A 34 28.99 -18.94 -5.64
C GLU A 34 28.95 -17.70 -4.72
N SER A 35 28.13 -16.69 -5.07
CA SER A 35 27.92 -15.48 -4.25
C SER A 35 26.54 -15.48 -3.60
N LYS A 36 26.50 -15.16 -2.31
CA LYS A 36 25.28 -15.07 -1.50
C LYS A 36 24.78 -13.64 -1.41
N TYR A 37 23.66 -13.37 -2.07
CA TYR A 37 22.97 -12.08 -2.06
C TYR A 37 21.95 -12.06 -0.94
N THR A 38 22.03 -11.06 -0.06
CA THR A 38 21.01 -10.82 0.97
C THR A 38 20.29 -9.52 0.67
N ILE A 39 19.02 -9.60 0.30
CA ILE A 39 18.23 -8.48 -0.20
C ILE A 39 17.05 -8.26 0.74
N GLU A 40 16.95 -7.05 1.29
CA GLU A 40 15.74 -6.62 1.97
C GLU A 40 14.71 -6.19 0.93
N THR A 41 13.53 -6.80 0.98
CA THR A 41 12.41 -6.50 0.08
C THR A 41 11.31 -5.81 0.87
N ILE A 42 10.91 -4.63 0.41
CA ILE A 42 9.86 -3.81 1.01
C ILE A 42 8.78 -3.58 -0.04
N ARG A 43 7.53 -3.97 0.28
CA ARG A 43 6.39 -3.73 -0.60
C ARG A 43 5.88 -2.30 -0.46
N SER A 44 5.89 -1.56 -1.56
CA SER A 44 5.32 -0.21 -1.66
C SER A 44 3.95 -0.21 -2.36
N GLY A 45 3.49 -1.35 -2.88
CA GLY A 45 2.14 -1.49 -3.44
C GLY A 45 1.83 -2.94 -3.80
N GLN A 46 0.71 -3.16 -4.50
CA GLN A 46 0.25 -4.51 -4.86
C GLN A 46 1.23 -5.26 -5.76
N GLY A 47 2.00 -4.53 -6.59
CA GLY A 47 3.09 -5.06 -7.41
C GLY A 47 4.35 -4.20 -7.38
N SER A 48 4.47 -3.26 -6.44
CA SER A 48 5.63 -2.36 -6.35
C SER A 48 6.51 -2.74 -5.18
N TYR A 49 7.81 -2.81 -5.45
CA TYR A 49 8.82 -3.29 -4.53
C TYR A 49 10.00 -2.33 -4.48
N ARG A 50 10.51 -2.10 -3.27
CA ARG A 50 11.79 -1.46 -3.01
C ARG A 50 12.75 -2.51 -2.48
N LEU A 51 13.85 -2.70 -3.19
CA LEU A 51 14.88 -3.68 -2.85
C LEU A 51 16.08 -2.93 -2.26
N ARG A 52 16.62 -3.43 -1.14
CA ARG A 52 17.83 -2.88 -0.53
C ARG A 52 18.89 -3.95 -0.37
N MET A 53 20.12 -3.59 -0.71
CA MET A 53 21.29 -4.45 -0.56
C MET A 53 22.51 -3.57 -0.31
N ASN A 54 23.25 -3.86 0.75
CA ASN A 54 24.53 -3.20 1.07
C ASN A 54 24.47 -1.66 0.99
N GLY A 55 23.39 -1.06 1.53
CA GLY A 55 23.18 0.39 1.54
C GLY A 55 22.61 1.01 0.25
N SER A 56 22.58 0.27 -0.85
CA SER A 56 21.92 0.69 -2.09
C SER A 56 20.43 0.33 -2.11
N VAL A 57 19.67 1.08 -2.89
CA VAL A 57 18.21 0.94 -3.01
C VAL A 57 17.80 1.06 -4.47
N ILE A 58 16.99 0.11 -4.94
CA ILE A 58 16.34 0.16 -6.25
C ILE A 58 14.83 -0.07 -6.09
N GLU A 59 14.05 0.35 -7.08
CA GLU A 59 12.60 0.11 -7.13
C GLU A 59 12.26 -0.73 -8.37
N ALA A 60 11.29 -1.62 -8.24
CA ALA A 60 10.81 -2.49 -9.31
C ALA A 60 9.28 -2.62 -9.24
N ASN A 61 8.64 -2.68 -10.40
CA ASN A 61 7.23 -3.06 -10.49
C ASN A 61 7.12 -4.45 -11.12
N VAL A 62 6.23 -5.27 -10.60
CA VAL A 62 6.01 -6.65 -11.05
C VAL A 62 4.52 -6.86 -11.27
N GLN A 63 4.17 -7.35 -12.45
CA GLN A 63 2.83 -7.77 -12.81
C GLN A 63 2.84 -9.25 -13.20
N THR A 64 1.80 -9.99 -12.81
CA THR A 64 1.65 -11.39 -13.24
C THR A 64 1.01 -11.44 -14.61
N LEU A 65 1.56 -12.23 -15.52
CA LEU A 65 1.04 -12.47 -16.87
C LEU A 65 0.02 -13.61 -16.87
N CYS A 66 -0.84 -13.66 -17.90
CA CYS A 66 -1.89 -14.67 -18.02
C CYS A 66 -1.35 -16.10 -18.15
N ASP A 67 -0.15 -16.27 -18.69
CA ASP A 67 0.57 -17.54 -18.86
C ASP A 67 1.31 -17.99 -17.60
N GLY A 68 1.21 -17.22 -16.50
CA GLY A 68 1.89 -17.50 -15.25
C GLY A 68 3.30 -16.92 -15.15
N GLY A 69 3.83 -16.29 -16.20
CA GLY A 69 5.05 -15.49 -16.16
C GLY A 69 4.90 -14.22 -15.33
N LEU A 70 6.00 -13.48 -15.18
CA LEU A 70 6.04 -12.18 -14.53
C LEU A 70 6.58 -11.14 -15.51
N LEU A 71 5.96 -9.98 -15.57
CA LEU A 71 6.48 -8.80 -16.23
C LEU A 71 7.08 -7.88 -15.17
N MET A 72 8.40 -7.73 -15.17
CA MET A 72 9.13 -6.85 -14.27
C MET A 72 9.54 -5.57 -14.99
N GLN A 73 9.20 -4.42 -14.43
CA GLN A 73 9.71 -3.13 -14.84
C GLN A 73 10.84 -2.71 -13.90
N LEU A 74 12.02 -2.47 -14.47
CA LEU A 74 13.23 -2.08 -13.76
C LEU A 74 14.02 -1.10 -14.64
N ASP A 75 14.47 0.02 -14.06
CA ASP A 75 15.24 1.05 -14.78
C ASP A 75 14.56 1.53 -16.09
N GLY A 76 13.24 1.72 -16.05
CA GLY A 76 12.42 2.11 -17.20
C GLY A 76 12.23 1.04 -18.29
N ASN A 77 12.87 -0.13 -18.15
CA ASN A 77 12.77 -1.24 -19.08
C ASN A 77 11.81 -2.33 -18.56
N SER A 78 11.24 -3.11 -19.47
CA SER A 78 10.35 -4.22 -19.14
C SER A 78 11.03 -5.55 -19.49
N HIS A 79 11.00 -6.48 -18.55
CA HIS A 79 11.63 -7.80 -18.64
C HIS A 79 10.59 -8.88 -18.33
N VAL A 80 10.56 -9.93 -19.15
CA VAL A 80 9.68 -11.08 -18.91
C VAL A 80 10.48 -12.16 -18.17
N ILE A 81 9.92 -12.62 -17.05
CA ILE A 81 10.54 -13.59 -16.14
C ILE A 81 9.65 -14.82 -15.98
N TYR A 82 10.21 -15.99 -16.26
CA TYR A 82 9.64 -17.28 -15.88
C TYR A 82 10.52 -17.95 -14.82
N ALA A 83 9.92 -18.78 -13.98
CA ALA A 83 10.61 -19.50 -12.92
C ALA A 83 10.16 -20.97 -12.91
N GLU A 84 11.12 -21.87 -12.96
CA GLU A 84 10.95 -23.33 -12.88
C GLU A 84 11.74 -23.85 -11.68
N GLU A 85 11.12 -24.69 -10.85
CA GLU A 85 11.82 -25.33 -9.73
C GLU A 85 12.54 -26.59 -10.21
N GLU A 86 13.82 -26.72 -9.89
CA GLU A 86 14.67 -27.89 -10.14
C GLU A 86 15.32 -28.38 -8.83
N ALA A 87 15.86 -29.59 -8.79
CA ALA A 87 16.44 -30.16 -7.57
C ALA A 87 17.60 -29.31 -6.99
N GLY A 88 18.40 -28.71 -7.87
CA GLY A 88 19.54 -27.85 -7.50
C GLY A 88 19.16 -26.40 -7.12
N GLY A 89 17.88 -26.02 -7.27
CA GLY A 89 17.39 -24.67 -7.01
C GLY A 89 16.39 -24.18 -8.04
N THR A 90 16.12 -22.87 -8.04
CA THR A 90 15.10 -22.28 -8.92
C THR A 90 15.75 -21.73 -10.19
N ARG A 91 15.35 -22.26 -11.35
CA ARG A 91 15.80 -21.77 -12.65
C ARG A 91 14.93 -20.62 -13.12
N LEU A 92 15.54 -19.46 -13.33
CA LEU A 92 14.92 -18.28 -13.91
C LEU A 92 15.20 -18.17 -15.41
N LEU A 93 14.19 -17.77 -16.18
CA LEU A 93 14.31 -17.39 -17.58
C LEU A 93 13.92 -15.92 -17.71
N ILE A 94 14.90 -15.05 -17.95
CA ILE A 94 14.74 -13.59 -18.06
C ILE A 94 15.03 -13.18 -19.50
N ASP A 95 14.02 -12.70 -20.23
CA ASP A 95 14.12 -12.34 -21.66
C ASP A 95 14.78 -13.43 -22.53
N GLY A 96 14.47 -14.70 -22.24
CA GLY A 96 15.04 -15.86 -22.93
C GLY A 96 16.44 -16.27 -22.47
N LYS A 97 17.05 -15.58 -21.49
CA LYS A 97 18.32 -15.96 -20.87
C LYS A 97 18.08 -16.71 -19.56
N THR A 98 18.84 -17.77 -19.34
CA THR A 98 18.68 -18.63 -18.16
C THR A 98 19.65 -18.23 -17.04
N CYS A 99 19.15 -18.22 -15.80
CA CYS A 99 19.93 -18.02 -14.57
C CYS A 99 19.46 -19.04 -13.52
N LEU A 100 20.37 -19.67 -12.78
CA LEU A 100 20.04 -20.63 -11.73
C LEU A 100 20.26 -20.00 -10.36
N LEU A 101 19.20 -19.92 -9.55
CA LEU A 101 19.27 -19.59 -8.13
C LEU A 101 19.57 -20.89 -7.37
N GLN A 102 20.81 -21.05 -6.91
CA GLN A 102 21.28 -22.28 -6.29
C GLN A 102 20.79 -22.42 -4.85
N ASN A 103 20.43 -23.63 -4.44
CA ASN A 103 20.20 -23.94 -3.03
C ASN A 103 21.54 -23.96 -2.27
N ASP A 104 21.51 -23.63 -0.97
CA ASP A 104 22.67 -23.84 -0.10
C ASP A 104 23.02 -25.34 -0.09
N HIS A 105 24.23 -25.72 -0.53
CA HIS A 105 24.69 -27.11 -0.52
C HIS A 105 25.54 -27.36 0.73
N ASP A 106 24.94 -28.04 1.71
CA ASP A 106 25.60 -28.42 2.96
C ASP A 106 25.64 -29.96 3.09
N PRO A 107 26.72 -30.62 2.63
CA PRO A 107 26.82 -32.08 2.65
C PRO A 107 26.87 -32.67 4.06
N SER A 108 27.03 -31.84 5.10
CA SER A 108 26.90 -32.28 6.50
C SER A 108 25.46 -32.61 6.91
N ARG A 109 24.47 -32.26 6.07
CA ARG A 109 23.05 -32.44 6.36
C ARG A 109 22.42 -33.35 5.31
N LEU A 110 22.08 -34.56 5.71
CA LEU A 110 21.44 -35.55 4.84
C LEU A 110 19.93 -35.33 4.86
N LEU A 111 19.40 -34.71 3.79
CA LEU A 111 17.99 -34.33 3.68
C LEU A 111 17.22 -35.28 2.75
N ALA A 112 15.93 -35.51 3.02
CA ALA A 112 15.06 -36.18 2.08
C ALA A 112 14.74 -35.27 0.89
N GLU A 113 15.08 -35.68 -0.34
CA GLU A 113 14.79 -34.86 -1.53
C GLU A 113 13.32 -34.91 -1.95
N THR A 114 12.66 -36.05 -1.74
CA THR A 114 11.26 -36.27 -2.09
C THR A 114 10.49 -36.87 -0.91
N PRO A 115 9.15 -36.68 -0.86
CA PRO A 115 8.33 -37.34 0.15
C PRO A 115 8.45 -38.86 0.03
N CYS A 116 8.93 -39.51 1.08
CA CYS A 116 9.26 -40.93 1.08
C CYS A 116 9.08 -41.53 2.47
N LYS A 117 9.14 -42.86 2.56
CA LYS A 117 9.16 -43.55 3.85
C LYS A 117 10.54 -44.15 4.08
N LEU A 118 11.18 -43.82 5.20
CA LEU A 118 12.44 -44.43 5.58
C LEU A 118 12.18 -45.90 5.93
N LEU A 119 12.80 -46.83 5.20
CA LEU A 119 12.64 -48.26 5.47
C LEU A 119 13.61 -48.71 6.54
N ARG A 120 14.90 -48.46 6.33
CA ARG A 120 15.98 -48.83 7.25
C ARG A 120 17.24 -48.02 6.99
N PHE A 121 18.14 -47.99 7.97
CA PHE A 121 19.53 -47.60 7.74
C PHE A 121 20.35 -48.81 7.28
N LEU A 122 21.29 -48.56 6.38
CA LEU A 122 22.25 -49.57 5.91
C LEU A 122 23.56 -49.54 6.70
N VAL A 123 23.73 -48.52 7.54
CA VAL A 123 24.90 -48.26 8.37
C VAL A 123 24.48 -48.01 9.82
N ALA A 124 25.36 -48.30 10.77
CA ALA A 124 25.10 -48.03 12.18
C ALA A 124 25.27 -46.54 12.51
N ASP A 125 24.59 -46.08 13.57
CA ASP A 125 24.82 -44.74 14.11
C ASP A 125 26.27 -44.59 14.60
N GLY A 126 26.92 -43.50 14.25
CA GLY A 126 28.35 -43.25 14.48
C GLY A 126 29.30 -44.01 13.55
N ALA A 127 28.81 -44.68 12.50
CA ALA A 127 29.66 -45.32 11.50
C ALA A 127 30.27 -44.31 10.52
N HIS A 128 31.48 -44.60 10.06
CA HIS A 128 32.10 -43.87 8.96
C HIS A 128 31.58 -44.37 7.60
N VAL A 129 31.24 -43.46 6.69
CA VAL A 129 30.67 -43.73 5.38
C VAL A 129 31.42 -42.91 4.33
N GLU A 130 31.77 -43.53 3.21
CA GLU A 130 32.41 -42.86 2.07
C GLU A 130 31.38 -42.16 1.16
N ALA A 131 31.83 -41.22 0.34
CA ALA A 131 30.98 -40.61 -0.69
C ALA A 131 30.42 -41.66 -1.66
N ASP A 132 29.20 -41.44 -2.14
CA ASP A 132 28.41 -42.32 -3.02
C ASP A 132 28.09 -43.71 -2.44
N VAL A 133 28.35 -43.95 -1.15
CA VAL A 133 27.97 -45.21 -0.49
C VAL A 133 26.54 -45.11 0.05
N PRO A 134 25.69 -46.14 -0.19
CA PRO A 134 24.37 -46.22 0.40
C PRO A 134 24.39 -46.21 1.94
N TYR A 135 23.70 -45.26 2.56
CA TYR A 135 23.58 -45.18 4.02
C TYR A 135 22.16 -45.53 4.53
N ALA A 136 21.14 -45.42 3.68
CA ALA A 136 19.76 -45.75 4.03
C ALA A 136 18.97 -46.26 2.82
N GLU A 137 17.87 -46.96 3.07
CA GLU A 137 16.87 -47.32 2.05
C GLU A 137 15.55 -46.58 2.32
N VAL A 138 14.96 -46.04 1.26
CA VAL A 138 13.65 -45.40 1.32
C VAL A 138 12.67 -46.00 0.32
N GLU A 139 11.39 -45.91 0.65
CA GLU A 139 10.29 -46.28 -0.24
C GLU A 139 9.69 -45.00 -0.85
N VAL A 140 9.75 -44.90 -2.18
CA VAL A 140 9.14 -43.84 -2.99
C VAL A 140 8.26 -44.50 -4.04
N MET A 141 6.98 -44.15 -4.10
CA MET A 141 6.04 -44.72 -5.09
C MET A 141 6.07 -46.27 -5.16
N LYS A 142 6.16 -46.94 -3.99
CA LYS A 142 6.30 -48.41 -3.83
C LYS A 142 7.60 -48.99 -4.39
N MET A 143 8.58 -48.16 -4.72
CA MET A 143 9.92 -48.56 -5.12
C MET A 143 10.92 -48.30 -4.00
N CYS A 144 11.77 -49.28 -3.76
CA CYS A 144 12.86 -49.17 -2.80
C CYS A 144 14.07 -48.56 -3.52
N MET A 145 14.60 -47.47 -2.98
CA MET A 145 15.79 -46.80 -3.51
C MET A 145 16.79 -46.55 -2.38
N PRO A 146 18.09 -46.79 -2.64
CA PRO A 146 19.14 -46.42 -1.70
C PRO A 146 19.35 -44.90 -1.71
N LEU A 147 19.58 -44.32 -0.54
CA LEU A 147 20.11 -42.97 -0.38
C LEU A 147 21.63 -43.06 -0.25
N LEU A 148 22.33 -42.33 -1.10
CA LEU A 148 23.80 -42.30 -1.15
C LEU A 148 24.34 -41.14 -0.32
N SER A 149 25.48 -41.34 0.33
CA SER A 149 26.17 -40.27 1.05
C SER A 149 26.79 -39.27 0.06
N PRO A 150 26.55 -37.94 0.18
CA PRO A 150 27.12 -36.94 -0.72
C PRO A 150 28.62 -36.68 -0.47
N ALA A 151 29.15 -37.10 0.68
CA ALA A 151 30.54 -36.91 1.09
C ALA A 151 30.98 -38.01 2.07
N ALA A 152 32.29 -38.08 2.34
CA ALA A 152 32.83 -38.97 3.36
C ALA A 152 32.75 -38.34 4.77
N GLY A 153 32.41 -39.15 5.76
CA GLY A 153 32.35 -38.71 7.16
C GLY A 153 31.64 -39.68 8.10
N VAL A 154 31.46 -39.26 9.35
CA VAL A 154 30.78 -40.05 10.38
C VAL A 154 29.30 -39.69 10.44
N ILE A 155 28.43 -40.68 10.24
CA ILE A 155 26.98 -40.46 10.21
C ILE A 155 26.38 -40.49 11.61
N ASN A 156 25.54 -39.49 11.90
CA ASN A 156 24.76 -39.36 13.12
C ASN A 156 23.27 -39.41 12.77
N VAL A 157 22.63 -40.54 13.08
CA VAL A 157 21.24 -40.83 12.74
C VAL A 157 20.28 -40.01 13.60
N LEU A 158 19.29 -39.36 12.97
CA LEU A 158 18.30 -38.53 13.67
C LEU A 158 16.87 -39.06 13.56
N LEU A 159 16.52 -39.70 12.44
CA LEU A 159 15.20 -40.28 12.23
C LEU A 159 15.14 -41.76 12.58
N SER A 160 13.95 -42.24 12.92
CA SER A 160 13.71 -43.66 13.19
C SER A 160 13.21 -44.39 11.94
N GLU A 161 13.61 -45.65 11.79
CA GLU A 161 13.13 -46.52 10.73
C GLU A 161 11.60 -46.63 10.71
N GLY A 162 11.03 -46.71 9.51
CA GLY A 162 9.58 -46.75 9.28
C GLY A 162 8.89 -45.39 9.27
N GLN A 163 9.57 -44.28 9.59
CA GLN A 163 8.95 -42.96 9.60
C GLN A 163 8.68 -42.42 8.18
N PRO A 164 7.50 -41.84 7.93
CA PRO A 164 7.25 -41.06 6.73
C PRO A 164 7.96 -39.70 6.82
N MET A 165 8.57 -39.28 5.72
CA MET A 165 9.35 -38.06 5.59
C MET A 165 8.78 -37.19 4.47
N GLN A 166 8.87 -35.87 4.64
CA GLN A 166 8.60 -34.88 3.60
C GLN A 166 9.91 -34.41 2.97
N ALA A 167 9.83 -33.83 1.76
CA ALA A 167 10.98 -33.18 1.16
C ALA A 167 11.54 -32.10 2.10
N GLY A 168 12.85 -32.13 2.33
CA GLY A 168 13.58 -31.24 3.24
C GLY A 168 13.72 -31.75 4.69
N ASP A 169 13.11 -32.87 5.07
CA ASP A 169 13.29 -33.45 6.41
C ASP A 169 14.74 -33.94 6.60
N LEU A 170 15.33 -33.65 7.76
CA LEU A 170 16.71 -34.03 8.10
C LEU A 170 16.76 -35.48 8.59
N ILE A 171 17.38 -36.36 7.80
CA ILE A 171 17.49 -37.79 8.04
C ILE A 171 18.59 -38.10 9.05
N ALA A 172 19.77 -37.53 8.78
CA ALA A 172 20.98 -37.71 9.56
C ALA A 172 21.92 -36.52 9.36
N ARG A 173 22.91 -36.38 10.24
CA ARG A 173 24.03 -35.47 10.06
C ARG A 173 25.28 -36.25 9.69
N LEU A 174 26.20 -35.60 9.00
CA LEU A 174 27.48 -36.17 8.62
C LEU A 174 28.57 -35.27 9.18
N ASP A 175 29.39 -35.79 10.08
CA ASP A 175 30.62 -35.15 10.52
C ASP A 175 31.67 -35.40 9.44
N LEU A 176 31.84 -34.41 8.57
CA LEU A 176 32.67 -34.51 7.37
C LEU A 176 34.15 -34.68 7.70
N ASP A 177 34.82 -35.59 6.99
CA ASP A 177 36.28 -35.74 7.08
C ASP A 177 37.02 -34.51 6.57
N ASP A 178 36.49 -33.88 5.52
CA ASP A 178 36.95 -32.62 4.96
C ASP A 178 35.90 -31.51 5.18
N PRO A 179 36.08 -30.66 6.21
CA PRO A 179 35.20 -29.53 6.45
C PRO A 179 35.13 -28.52 5.29
N SER A 180 36.11 -28.53 4.37
CA SER A 180 36.13 -27.64 3.20
C SER A 180 35.17 -28.08 2.09
N ALA A 181 34.64 -29.30 2.15
CA ALA A 181 33.60 -29.80 1.24
C ALA A 181 32.27 -29.01 1.39
N VAL A 182 32.06 -28.32 2.51
CA VAL A 182 30.92 -27.41 2.70
C VAL A 182 31.14 -26.14 1.87
N LYS A 183 30.68 -26.17 0.62
CA LYS A 183 30.69 -24.99 -0.25
C LYS A 183 29.62 -23.99 0.18
N ARG A 184 30.01 -23.04 1.02
CA ARG A 184 29.18 -21.87 1.36
C ARG A 184 29.46 -20.77 0.36
N ALA A 185 28.40 -20.27 -0.28
CA ALA A 185 28.50 -19.08 -1.10
C ALA A 185 29.00 -17.90 -0.24
N GLU A 186 29.98 -17.16 -0.76
CA GLU A 186 30.54 -16.02 -0.05
C GLU A 186 29.56 -14.84 -0.09
N PRO A 187 29.41 -14.06 0.99
CA PRO A 187 28.53 -12.89 0.97
C PRO A 187 28.92 -11.91 -0.14
N PHE A 188 27.95 -11.56 -0.98
CA PHE A 188 28.15 -10.52 -1.98
C PHE A 188 28.33 -9.17 -1.29
N ASN A 189 29.48 -8.53 -1.51
CA ASN A 189 29.83 -7.24 -0.87
C ASN A 189 29.57 -6.02 -1.77
N GLY A 190 29.17 -6.22 -3.03
CA GLY A 190 28.83 -5.12 -3.94
C GLY A 190 27.45 -4.51 -3.65
N SER A 191 27.08 -3.49 -4.38
CA SER A 191 25.76 -2.85 -4.27
C SER A 191 24.97 -2.99 -5.57
N PHE A 192 23.67 -2.65 -5.55
CA PHE A 192 22.95 -2.42 -6.80
C PHE A 192 23.61 -1.28 -7.58
N PRO A 193 23.64 -1.35 -8.93
CA PRO A 193 24.03 -0.22 -9.76
C PRO A 193 23.02 0.93 -9.60
N GLU A 194 23.43 2.16 -9.95
CA GLU A 194 22.50 3.29 -9.99
C GLU A 194 21.45 3.04 -11.08
N MET A 195 20.20 2.90 -10.65
CA MET A 195 19.05 2.69 -11.54
C MET A 195 18.04 3.81 -11.35
N SER A 196 17.38 4.17 -12.44
CA SER A 196 16.25 5.10 -12.43
C SER A 196 14.97 4.44 -11.90
N LEU A 197 13.98 5.26 -11.58
CA LEU A 197 12.66 4.76 -11.15
C LEU A 197 11.99 3.97 -12.28
N PRO A 198 11.25 2.89 -11.98
CA PRO A 198 10.53 2.11 -13.00
C PRO A 198 9.58 2.95 -13.86
N ILE A 199 9.00 4.00 -13.27
CA ILE A 199 8.12 4.94 -13.93
C ILE A 199 8.72 6.33 -13.78
N ALA A 200 8.88 7.04 -14.91
CA ALA A 200 9.42 8.39 -14.93
C ALA A 200 8.55 9.32 -14.05
N ALA A 201 9.19 9.99 -13.10
CA ALA A 201 8.51 11.00 -12.29
C ALA A 201 8.14 12.21 -13.16
N SER A 202 6.86 12.56 -13.19
CA SER A 202 6.41 13.79 -13.86
C SER A 202 6.56 14.99 -12.92
N GLY A 203 7.10 16.10 -13.45
CA GLY A 203 7.12 17.39 -12.75
C GLY A 203 5.76 18.10 -12.71
N GLN A 204 4.78 17.66 -13.51
CA GLN A 204 3.46 18.29 -13.59
C GLN A 204 2.68 18.10 -12.27
N VAL A 205 2.10 19.18 -11.77
CA VAL A 205 1.48 19.23 -10.43
C VAL A 205 0.34 18.21 -10.28
N HIS A 206 -0.55 18.07 -11.27
CA HIS A 206 -1.64 17.09 -11.22
C HIS A 206 -1.15 15.64 -11.15
N LYS A 207 -0.07 15.29 -11.86
CA LYS A 207 0.55 13.95 -11.80
C LYS A 207 1.27 13.70 -10.48
N ARG A 208 1.96 14.72 -9.94
CA ARG A 208 2.54 14.66 -8.59
C ARG A 208 1.44 14.48 -7.54
N CYS A 209 0.35 15.23 -7.64
CA CYS A 209 -0.81 15.11 -6.76
C CYS A 209 -1.41 13.70 -6.81
N ALA A 210 -1.65 13.16 -8.00
CA ALA A 210 -2.16 11.81 -8.19
C ALA A 210 -1.21 10.74 -7.61
N THR A 211 0.10 10.90 -7.83
CA THR A 211 1.14 9.99 -7.30
C THR A 211 1.17 10.02 -5.77
N SER A 212 1.17 11.22 -5.16
CA SER A 212 1.18 11.38 -3.70
C SER A 212 -0.12 10.91 -3.06
N LEU A 213 -1.26 11.15 -3.71
CA LEU A 213 -2.54 10.61 -3.24
C LEU A 213 -2.56 9.08 -3.29
N ASN A 214 -2.06 8.48 -4.37
CA ASN A 214 -1.93 7.03 -4.47
C ASN A 214 -0.97 6.49 -3.39
N ALA A 215 0.17 7.14 -3.17
CA ALA A 215 1.10 6.76 -2.11
C ALA A 215 0.45 6.84 -0.71
N ALA A 216 -0.36 7.88 -0.44
CA ALA A 216 -1.14 7.97 0.80
C ALA A 216 -2.12 6.80 0.94
N ARG A 217 -2.86 6.46 -0.13
CA ARG A 217 -3.74 5.28 -0.15
C ARG A 217 -2.98 3.97 0.04
N MET A 218 -1.78 3.84 -0.52
CA MET A 218 -0.91 2.66 -0.30
C MET A 218 -0.48 2.54 1.15
N VAL A 219 -0.13 3.64 1.84
CA VAL A 219 0.11 3.63 3.29
C VAL A 219 -1.13 3.17 4.05
N LEU A 220 -2.31 3.67 3.67
CA LEU A 220 -3.58 3.26 4.27
C LEU A 220 -3.91 1.79 4.02
N ALA A 221 -3.49 1.23 2.88
CA ALA A 221 -3.58 -0.19 2.56
C ALA A 221 -2.50 -1.05 3.25
N GLY A 222 -1.59 -0.44 4.03
CA GLY A 222 -0.59 -1.11 4.85
C GLY A 222 0.82 -1.15 4.25
N TYR A 223 1.02 -0.63 3.03
CA TYR A 223 2.32 -0.64 2.34
C TYR A 223 3.27 0.46 2.84
N ASP A 224 4.57 0.31 2.58
CA ASP A 224 5.59 1.25 3.04
C ASP A 224 5.83 2.40 2.04
N HIS A 225 5.71 3.64 2.54
CA HIS A 225 6.04 4.86 1.81
C HIS A 225 6.61 5.93 2.75
N PRO A 226 7.41 6.88 2.22
CA PRO A 226 7.96 7.99 3.02
C PRO A 226 6.86 9.03 3.36
N ILE A 227 6.11 8.78 4.44
CA ILE A 227 4.94 9.56 4.88
C ILE A 227 5.16 11.08 4.85
N ASN A 228 6.28 11.57 5.38
CA ASN A 228 6.55 13.01 5.45
C ASN A 228 6.63 13.64 4.05
N LYS A 229 7.28 12.95 3.10
CA LYS A 229 7.38 13.40 1.70
C LYS A 229 6.01 13.34 1.02
N VAL A 230 5.26 12.25 1.23
CA VAL A 230 3.90 12.09 0.70
C VAL A 230 2.99 13.24 1.12
N VAL A 231 2.97 13.59 2.41
CA VAL A 231 2.14 14.70 2.92
C VAL A 231 2.65 16.05 2.41
N GLN A 232 3.97 16.28 2.39
CA GLN A 232 4.54 17.52 1.88
C GLN A 232 4.19 17.74 0.40
N ASP A 233 4.35 16.71 -0.43
CA ASP A 233 4.00 16.78 -1.85
C ASP A 233 2.49 17.01 -2.02
N LEU A 234 1.65 16.30 -1.27
CA LEU A 234 0.19 16.45 -1.34
C LEU A 234 -0.26 17.87 -0.98
N VAL A 235 0.23 18.43 0.15
CA VAL A 235 -0.07 19.80 0.57
C VAL A 235 0.38 20.79 -0.51
N SER A 236 1.63 20.65 -0.99
CA SER A 236 2.16 21.55 -2.03
C SER A 236 1.36 21.51 -3.34
N CYS A 237 0.78 20.37 -3.69
CA CYS A 237 -0.04 20.23 -4.88
C CYS A 237 -1.45 20.81 -4.68
N LEU A 238 -2.08 20.57 -3.53
CA LEU A 238 -3.42 21.10 -3.22
C LEU A 238 -3.44 22.63 -3.11
N ASP A 239 -2.32 23.23 -2.71
CA ASP A 239 -2.16 24.68 -2.68
C ASP A 239 -1.96 25.32 -4.07
N ALA A 240 -1.62 24.52 -5.09
CA ALA A 240 -1.31 25.03 -6.42
C ALA A 240 -2.59 25.49 -7.18
N PRO A 241 -2.66 26.74 -7.65
CA PRO A 241 -3.84 27.27 -8.34
C PRO A 241 -4.12 26.60 -9.69
N GLU A 242 -3.10 26.08 -10.36
CA GLU A 242 -3.21 25.40 -11.65
C GLU A 242 -3.73 23.96 -11.56
N LEU A 243 -3.72 23.33 -10.38
CA LEU A 243 -4.13 21.94 -10.16
C LEU A 243 -5.48 21.59 -10.81
N PRO A 244 -6.60 22.30 -10.53
CA PRO A 244 -7.90 21.96 -11.09
C PRO A 244 -7.94 22.03 -12.62
N PHE A 245 -7.25 23.02 -13.21
CA PHE A 245 -7.20 23.17 -14.66
C PHE A 245 -6.46 22.00 -15.31
N LEU A 246 -5.32 21.62 -14.75
CA LEU A 246 -4.53 20.51 -15.27
C LEU A 246 -5.23 19.15 -15.09
N GLN A 247 -5.92 18.94 -13.97
CA GLN A 247 -6.74 17.73 -13.75
C GLN A 247 -7.90 17.66 -14.75
N TRP A 248 -8.58 18.78 -15.00
CA TRP A 248 -9.63 18.86 -16.01
C TRP A 248 -9.09 18.55 -17.42
N GLU A 249 -7.96 19.13 -17.79
CA GLU A 249 -7.32 18.88 -19.09
C GLU A 249 -6.89 17.43 -19.27
N GLU A 250 -6.33 16.80 -18.24
CA GLU A 250 -5.99 15.38 -18.28
C GLU A 250 -7.24 14.51 -18.50
N LEU A 251 -8.31 14.73 -17.73
CA LEU A 251 -9.56 14.00 -17.89
C LEU A 251 -10.19 14.22 -19.27
N MET A 252 -10.26 15.47 -19.73
CA MET A 252 -10.79 15.79 -21.05
C MET A 252 -9.95 15.18 -22.17
N SER A 253 -8.63 15.12 -22.04
CA SER A 253 -7.76 14.48 -23.05
C SER A 253 -8.08 13.00 -23.26
N VAL A 254 -8.50 12.30 -22.20
CA VAL A 254 -8.87 10.89 -22.24
C VAL A 254 -10.32 10.70 -22.69
N LEU A 255 -11.25 11.53 -22.19
CA LEU A 255 -12.69 11.34 -22.37
C LEU A 255 -13.24 12.02 -23.63
N ALA A 256 -12.60 13.05 -24.19
CA ALA A 256 -13.13 13.86 -25.29
C ALA A 256 -13.47 13.06 -26.55
N THR A 257 -12.86 11.89 -26.78
CA THR A 257 -13.18 11.03 -27.93
C THR A 257 -14.44 10.18 -27.72
N ARG A 258 -14.88 10.02 -26.47
CA ARG A 258 -16.01 9.20 -26.06
C ARG A 258 -17.27 10.01 -25.72
N LEU A 259 -17.13 11.32 -25.52
CA LEU A 259 -18.24 12.21 -25.20
C LEU A 259 -19.16 12.44 -26.41
N PRO A 260 -20.47 12.64 -26.19
CA PRO A 260 -21.38 13.14 -27.22
C PRO A 260 -20.88 14.42 -27.87
N ARG A 261 -21.03 14.55 -29.19
CA ARG A 261 -20.45 15.65 -29.98
C ARG A 261 -20.88 17.04 -29.49
N LEU A 262 -22.16 17.21 -29.16
CA LEU A 262 -22.71 18.48 -28.68
C LEU A 262 -22.07 18.88 -27.34
N LEU A 263 -22.16 17.99 -26.34
CA LEU A 263 -21.55 18.19 -25.03
C LEU A 263 -20.05 18.51 -25.12
N LYS A 264 -19.30 17.75 -25.92
CA LYS A 264 -17.88 17.98 -26.14
C LYS A 264 -17.61 19.39 -26.67
N SER A 265 -18.28 19.77 -27.76
CA SER A 265 -18.09 21.06 -28.41
C SER A 265 -18.42 22.22 -27.48
N GLU A 266 -19.46 22.09 -26.67
CA GLU A 266 -19.89 23.10 -25.73
C GLU A 266 -18.91 23.26 -24.56
N LEU A 267 -18.49 22.14 -23.96
CA LEU A 267 -17.48 22.14 -22.90
C LEU A 267 -16.14 22.73 -23.37
N GLU A 268 -15.62 22.28 -24.50
CA GLU A 268 -14.34 22.78 -25.04
C GLU A 268 -14.43 24.27 -25.41
N GLY A 269 -15.53 24.70 -26.02
CA GLY A 269 -15.77 26.09 -26.38
C GLY A 269 -15.82 27.02 -25.17
N LYS A 270 -16.68 26.69 -24.20
CA LYS A 270 -16.86 27.48 -22.96
C LYS A 270 -15.60 27.47 -22.09
N TYR A 271 -14.94 26.33 -21.97
CA TYR A 271 -13.69 26.23 -21.22
C TYR A 271 -12.56 27.04 -21.86
N SER A 272 -12.43 27.01 -23.19
CA SER A 272 -11.40 27.77 -23.91
C SER A 272 -11.63 29.29 -23.78
N GLU A 273 -12.87 29.74 -23.92
CA GLU A 273 -13.26 31.14 -23.70
C GLU A 273 -12.93 31.58 -22.27
N TYR A 274 -13.28 30.75 -21.28
CA TYR A 274 -12.97 31.01 -19.88
C TYR A 274 -11.45 31.11 -19.64
N LYS A 275 -10.66 30.17 -20.18
CA LYS A 275 -9.21 30.14 -19.99
C LYS A 275 -8.51 31.38 -20.56
N LEU A 276 -8.98 31.90 -21.70
CA LEU A 276 -8.51 33.18 -22.25
C LEU A 276 -8.79 34.33 -21.27
N ASN A 277 -9.99 34.38 -20.69
CA ASN A 277 -10.37 35.40 -19.70
C ASN A 277 -9.56 35.31 -18.39
N VAL A 278 -9.15 34.12 -17.96
CA VAL A 278 -8.22 33.92 -16.82
C VAL A 278 -6.85 34.53 -17.13
N GLY A 279 -6.32 34.31 -18.34
CA GLY A 279 -5.08 34.92 -18.80
C GLY A 279 -5.11 36.46 -18.81
N HIS A 280 -6.30 37.04 -18.99
CA HIS A 280 -6.55 38.48 -18.92
C HIS A 280 -6.87 38.99 -17.49
N GLY A 281 -6.74 38.15 -16.46
CA GLY A 281 -6.84 38.55 -15.04
C GLY A 281 -8.26 38.79 -14.52
N LYS A 282 -9.31 38.42 -15.27
CA LYS A 282 -10.71 38.68 -14.91
C LYS A 282 -11.31 37.66 -13.93
N SER A 283 -10.79 36.45 -13.90
CA SER A 283 -11.22 35.39 -12.97
C SER A 283 -10.04 34.46 -12.70
N LYS A 284 -9.85 34.03 -11.45
CA LYS A 284 -8.73 33.15 -11.05
C LYS A 284 -9.18 31.77 -10.60
N ASP A 285 -10.47 31.58 -10.39
CA ASP A 285 -11.02 30.35 -9.86
C ASP A 285 -11.31 29.35 -10.97
N PHE A 286 -11.43 28.08 -10.62
CA PHE A 286 -11.82 27.05 -11.58
C PHE A 286 -13.34 27.12 -11.80
N PRO A 287 -13.85 27.10 -13.05
CA PRO A 287 -15.27 27.33 -13.35
C PRO A 287 -16.12 26.06 -13.12
N SER A 288 -16.03 25.47 -11.92
CA SER A 288 -16.65 24.18 -11.59
C SER A 288 -18.17 24.18 -11.75
N LYS A 289 -18.83 25.28 -11.35
CA LYS A 289 -20.29 25.45 -11.46
C LYS A 289 -20.75 25.51 -12.92
N MET A 290 -20.14 26.40 -13.72
CA MET A 290 -20.46 26.56 -15.14
C MET A 290 -20.30 25.25 -15.93
N LEU A 291 -19.18 24.54 -15.73
CA LEU A 291 -18.92 23.29 -16.44
C LEU A 291 -19.91 22.19 -16.04
N ARG A 292 -20.38 22.19 -14.78
CA ARG A 292 -21.35 21.22 -14.29
C ARG A 292 -22.73 21.45 -14.88
N GLU A 293 -23.19 22.71 -14.89
CA GLU A 293 -24.47 23.10 -15.48
C GLU A 293 -24.54 22.67 -16.95
N ILE A 294 -23.47 22.86 -17.73
CA ILE A 294 -23.38 22.38 -19.12
C ILE A 294 -23.57 20.86 -19.23
N ILE A 295 -22.93 20.08 -18.35
CA ILE A 295 -23.07 18.61 -18.35
C ILE A 295 -24.50 18.23 -17.99
N GLU A 296 -25.06 18.80 -16.93
CA GLU A 296 -26.41 18.49 -16.44
C GLU A 296 -27.48 18.83 -17.49
N GLU A 297 -27.38 19.98 -18.16
CA GLU A 297 -28.27 20.38 -19.25
C GLU A 297 -28.21 19.42 -20.45
N ASN A 298 -27.00 18.99 -20.82
CA ASN A 298 -26.81 18.03 -21.93
C ASN A 298 -27.29 16.61 -21.57
N LEU A 299 -27.29 16.24 -20.28
CA LEU A 299 -27.81 14.95 -19.81
C LEU A 299 -29.33 14.95 -19.60
N ALA A 300 -29.95 16.12 -19.47
CA ALA A 300 -31.40 16.25 -19.23
C ALA A 300 -32.27 15.78 -20.40
N HIS A 301 -31.69 15.54 -21.58
CA HIS A 301 -32.42 15.24 -22.81
C HIS A 301 -31.92 13.92 -23.43
N GLY A 302 -32.79 12.91 -23.47
CA GLY A 302 -32.47 11.61 -24.09
C GLY A 302 -33.40 10.51 -23.63
N SER A 303 -33.24 9.31 -24.21
CA SER A 303 -33.87 8.12 -23.65
C SER A 303 -33.19 7.70 -22.33
N GLU A 304 -33.92 7.03 -21.45
CA GLU A 304 -33.40 6.57 -20.14
C GLU A 304 -32.10 5.75 -20.26
N LYS A 305 -31.95 4.96 -21.33
CA LYS A 305 -30.74 4.18 -21.61
C LYS A 305 -29.55 5.05 -22.02
N GLU A 306 -29.77 6.10 -22.80
CA GLU A 306 -28.74 7.04 -23.23
C GLU A 306 -28.27 7.90 -22.05
N ILE A 307 -29.20 8.36 -21.22
CA ILE A 307 -28.90 9.12 -20.00
C ILE A 307 -27.99 8.29 -19.09
N ALA A 308 -28.39 7.05 -18.74
CA ALA A 308 -27.60 6.18 -17.87
C ALA A 308 -26.21 5.84 -18.45
N THR A 309 -26.09 5.77 -19.79
CA THR A 309 -24.80 5.52 -20.45
C THR A 309 -23.90 6.76 -20.39
N ASN A 310 -24.47 7.93 -20.67
CA ASN A 310 -23.73 9.20 -20.66
C ASN A 310 -23.33 9.62 -19.24
N GLU A 311 -24.19 9.40 -18.24
CA GLU A 311 -23.87 9.61 -16.82
C GLU A 311 -22.63 8.81 -16.41
N ARG A 312 -22.55 7.53 -16.79
CA ARG A 312 -21.35 6.71 -16.51
C ARG A 312 -20.10 7.21 -17.22
N LEU A 313 -20.25 7.78 -18.42
CA LEU A 313 -19.12 8.34 -19.19
C LEU A 313 -18.60 9.64 -18.58
N VAL A 314 -19.49 10.51 -18.09
CA VAL A 314 -19.14 11.83 -17.54
C VAL A 314 -18.83 11.81 -16.04
N GLU A 315 -19.09 10.71 -15.33
CA GLU A 315 -18.88 10.58 -13.88
C GLU A 315 -17.49 11.06 -13.40
N PRO A 316 -16.36 10.74 -14.06
CA PRO A 316 -15.06 11.27 -13.63
C PRO A 316 -14.98 12.81 -13.68
N LEU A 317 -15.62 13.44 -14.67
CA LEU A 317 -15.71 14.90 -14.77
C LEU A 317 -16.62 15.45 -13.68
N MET A 318 -17.80 14.86 -13.47
CA MET A 318 -18.75 15.28 -12.45
C MET A 318 -18.16 15.18 -11.04
N SER A 319 -17.45 14.08 -10.73
CA SER A 319 -16.74 13.93 -9.46
C SER A 319 -15.69 15.02 -9.26
N LEU A 320 -14.92 15.36 -10.30
CA LEU A 320 -13.93 16.45 -10.22
C LEU A 320 -14.63 17.79 -9.96
N LEU A 321 -15.66 18.13 -10.73
CA LEU A 321 -16.41 19.38 -10.60
C LEU A 321 -17.08 19.52 -9.23
N LYS A 322 -17.64 18.41 -8.71
CA LYS A 322 -18.24 18.35 -7.38
C LYS A 322 -17.21 18.62 -6.29
N SER A 323 -16.01 18.05 -6.41
CA SER A 323 -14.95 18.27 -5.44
C SER A 323 -14.48 19.73 -5.38
N TYR A 324 -14.62 20.51 -6.46
CA TYR A 324 -14.23 21.92 -6.55
C TYR A 324 -15.40 22.92 -6.41
N GLU A 325 -16.57 22.50 -5.93
CA GLU A 325 -17.75 23.38 -5.81
C GLU A 325 -17.51 24.57 -4.87
N GLY A 326 -16.85 24.33 -3.74
CA GLY A 326 -16.40 25.38 -2.81
C GLY A 326 -14.96 25.82 -3.07
N GLY A 327 -14.47 25.68 -4.30
CA GLY A 327 -13.10 26.03 -4.68
C GLY A 327 -12.04 25.03 -4.18
N ARG A 328 -10.78 25.48 -4.13
CA ARG A 328 -9.62 24.62 -3.81
C ARG A 328 -9.65 24.04 -2.40
N GLU A 329 -10.10 24.82 -1.42
CA GLU A 329 -10.25 24.35 -0.03
C GLU A 329 -11.27 23.21 0.06
N SER A 330 -12.39 23.32 -0.65
CA SER A 330 -13.40 22.25 -0.74
C SER A 330 -12.83 20.96 -1.34
N HIS A 331 -11.98 21.07 -2.37
CA HIS A 331 -11.31 19.91 -2.95
C HIS A 331 -10.32 19.27 -1.98
N ALA A 332 -9.52 20.09 -1.28
CA ALA A 332 -8.62 19.58 -0.24
C ALA A 332 -9.39 18.84 0.86
N HIS A 333 -10.53 19.39 1.31
CA HIS A 333 -11.42 18.73 2.26
C HIS A 333 -11.96 17.40 1.73
N PHE A 334 -12.41 17.36 0.47
CA PHE A 334 -12.90 16.15 -0.18
C PHE A 334 -11.85 15.04 -0.18
N ILE A 335 -10.61 15.36 -0.55
CA ILE A 335 -9.49 14.40 -0.59
C ILE A 335 -9.14 13.89 0.81
N VAL A 336 -8.97 14.79 1.78
CA VAL A 336 -8.61 14.40 3.16
C VAL A 336 -9.71 13.57 3.80
N LYS A 337 -10.99 13.93 3.60
CA LYS A 337 -12.12 13.11 4.04
C LYS A 337 -12.08 11.72 3.44
N SER A 338 -11.85 11.59 2.13
CA SER A 338 -11.73 10.27 1.49
C SER A 338 -10.62 9.42 2.12
N LEU A 339 -9.46 10.01 2.44
CA LEU A 339 -8.37 9.29 3.13
C LEU A 339 -8.74 8.90 4.56
N PHE A 340 -9.52 9.73 5.26
CA PHE A 340 -10.00 9.41 6.60
C PHE A 340 -11.01 8.25 6.58
N GLU A 341 -11.90 8.22 5.59
CA GLU A 341 -12.82 7.09 5.37
C GLU A 341 -12.07 5.79 5.05
N ASP A 342 -11.03 5.85 4.20
CA ASP A 342 -10.17 4.69 3.90
C ASP A 342 -9.51 4.13 5.18
N TYR A 343 -9.09 4.99 6.12
CA TYR A 343 -8.57 4.56 7.42
C TYR A 343 -9.66 3.94 8.29
N LEU A 344 -10.77 4.67 8.50
CA LEU A 344 -11.84 4.31 9.43
C LEU A 344 -12.53 3.01 9.02
N SER A 345 -12.79 2.82 7.72
CA SER A 345 -13.42 1.61 7.18
C SER A 345 -12.69 0.31 7.54
N VAL A 346 -11.39 0.38 7.81
CA VAL A 346 -10.59 -0.75 8.30
C VAL A 346 -10.51 -0.75 9.82
N GLU A 347 -10.07 0.36 10.43
CA GLU A 347 -9.73 0.36 11.86
C GLU A 347 -10.96 0.29 12.78
N GLU A 348 -12.14 0.71 12.33
CA GLU A 348 -13.39 0.52 13.08
C GLU A 348 -13.73 -0.96 13.25
N LEU A 349 -13.38 -1.82 12.29
CA LEU A 349 -13.58 -3.27 12.37
C LEU A 349 -12.74 -3.91 13.49
N PHE A 350 -11.56 -3.32 13.75
CA PHE A 350 -10.61 -3.77 14.77
C PHE A 350 -10.63 -2.89 16.03
N SER A 351 -11.57 -1.96 16.13
CA SER A 351 -11.71 -1.07 17.29
C SER A 351 -12.13 -1.88 18.50
N ASP A 352 -13.16 -2.70 18.37
CA ASP A 352 -13.75 -3.46 19.46
C ASP A 352 -13.63 -4.97 19.18
N GLY A 353 -12.85 -5.67 20.00
CA GLY A 353 -12.75 -7.13 19.97
C GLY A 353 -11.34 -7.68 19.75
N ILE A 354 -11.22 -9.00 19.86
CA ILE A 354 -9.96 -9.71 19.68
C ILE A 354 -9.72 -9.90 18.17
N GLN A 355 -8.51 -9.60 17.71
CA GLN A 355 -8.15 -9.64 16.29
C GLN A 355 -8.49 -10.96 15.60
N SER A 356 -8.37 -12.10 16.28
CA SER A 356 -8.72 -13.43 15.75
C SER A 356 -10.19 -13.52 15.32
N ASP A 357 -11.08 -13.02 16.15
CA ASP A 357 -12.53 -13.17 15.99
C ASP A 357 -13.02 -12.25 14.87
N VAL A 358 -12.41 -11.07 14.75
CA VAL A 358 -12.63 -10.14 13.64
C VAL A 358 -12.22 -10.79 12.31
N ILE A 359 -11.04 -11.42 12.25
CA ILE A 359 -10.57 -12.10 11.04
C ILE A 359 -11.48 -13.27 10.67
N GLU A 360 -11.94 -14.06 11.64
CA GLU A 360 -12.87 -15.16 11.37
C GLU A 360 -14.20 -14.65 10.81
N ARG A 361 -14.75 -13.58 11.39
CA ARG A 361 -15.96 -12.91 10.88
C ARG A 361 -15.77 -12.41 9.44
N LEU A 362 -14.63 -11.79 9.14
CA LEU A 362 -14.30 -11.31 7.80
C LEU A 362 -14.20 -12.48 6.80
N ARG A 363 -13.61 -13.62 7.19
CA ARG A 363 -13.56 -14.82 6.35
C ARG A 363 -14.95 -15.38 6.03
N GLN A 364 -15.88 -15.32 6.98
CA GLN A 364 -17.27 -15.75 6.76
C GLN A 364 -18.00 -14.78 5.82
N GLN A 365 -17.85 -13.47 6.04
CA GLN A 365 -18.49 -12.43 5.22
C GLN A 365 -17.95 -12.37 3.78
N HIS A 366 -16.66 -12.60 3.59
CA HIS A 366 -15.97 -12.55 2.30
C HIS A 366 -15.52 -13.93 1.82
N SER A 367 -16.36 -14.96 2.02
CA SER A 367 -16.04 -16.35 1.65
C SER A 367 -15.73 -16.56 0.16
N LYS A 368 -16.25 -15.71 -0.72
CA LYS A 368 -15.99 -15.72 -2.18
C LYS A 368 -14.74 -14.94 -2.60
N ASP A 369 -14.22 -14.09 -1.73
CA ASP A 369 -13.09 -13.19 -2.01
C ASP A 369 -12.19 -13.09 -0.78
N LEU A 370 -11.37 -14.12 -0.58
CA LEU A 370 -10.42 -14.16 0.53
C LEU A 370 -9.28 -13.15 0.35
N GLN A 371 -9.03 -12.64 -0.86
CA GLN A 371 -8.01 -11.63 -1.10
C GLN A 371 -8.37 -10.33 -0.40
N LYS A 372 -9.65 -9.93 -0.44
CA LYS A 372 -10.14 -8.78 0.31
C LYS A 372 -9.87 -8.89 1.82
N VAL A 373 -9.99 -10.08 2.39
CA VAL A 373 -9.67 -10.32 3.82
C VAL A 373 -8.18 -10.10 4.07
N VAL A 374 -7.32 -10.61 3.19
CA VAL A 374 -5.86 -10.41 3.27
C VAL A 374 -5.52 -8.91 3.18
N ASP A 375 -6.16 -8.17 2.28
CA ASP A 375 -5.90 -6.73 2.10
C ASP A 375 -6.34 -5.91 3.34
N ILE A 376 -7.48 -6.25 3.95
CA ILE A 376 -7.94 -5.63 5.20
C ILE A 376 -6.95 -5.92 6.35
N VAL A 377 -6.48 -7.16 6.48
CA VAL A 377 -5.52 -7.55 7.52
C VAL A 377 -4.17 -6.89 7.30
N LEU A 378 -3.69 -6.82 6.04
CA LEU A 378 -2.46 -6.11 5.66
C LEU A 378 -2.54 -4.63 6.07
N SER A 379 -3.66 -3.98 5.74
CA SER A 379 -3.93 -2.60 6.14
C SER A 379 -3.85 -2.42 7.65
N HIS A 380 -4.52 -3.28 8.43
CA HIS A 380 -4.49 -3.21 9.89
C HIS A 380 -3.09 -3.50 10.49
N GLN A 381 -2.30 -4.39 9.89
CA GLN A 381 -0.90 -4.60 10.32
C GLN A 381 -0.06 -3.31 10.19
N GLY A 382 -0.36 -2.48 9.20
CA GLY A 382 0.28 -1.19 8.94
C GLY A 382 -0.20 -0.03 9.83
N VAL A 383 -1.06 -0.26 10.83
CA VAL A 383 -1.72 0.79 11.63
C VAL A 383 -0.78 1.86 12.17
N ARG A 384 0.46 1.52 12.55
CA ARG A 384 1.44 2.50 13.03
C ARG A 384 1.74 3.59 11.98
N ASN A 385 1.97 3.18 10.74
CA ASN A 385 2.28 4.08 9.64
C ASN A 385 1.01 4.83 9.19
N LYS A 386 -0.13 4.15 9.17
CA LYS A 386 -1.44 4.77 8.93
C LYS A 386 -1.73 5.89 9.91
N THR A 387 -1.62 5.62 11.22
CA THR A 387 -1.83 6.61 12.28
C THR A 387 -0.88 7.80 12.14
N LYS A 388 0.39 7.56 11.79
CA LYS A 388 1.34 8.65 11.53
C LYS A 388 0.88 9.52 10.35
N LEU A 389 0.47 8.92 9.23
CA LEU A 389 -0.07 9.65 8.08
C LEU A 389 -1.29 10.51 8.47
N ILE A 390 -2.27 9.92 9.14
CA ILE A 390 -3.49 10.63 9.55
C ILE A 390 -3.17 11.79 10.50
N LEU A 391 -2.30 11.58 11.49
CA LEU A 391 -1.87 12.65 12.40
C LEU A 391 -1.18 13.80 11.65
N THR A 392 -0.27 13.51 10.72
CA THR A 392 0.40 14.55 9.93
C THR A 392 -0.58 15.29 9.02
N LEU A 393 -1.58 14.60 8.44
CA LEU A 393 -2.65 15.24 7.68
C LEU A 393 -3.53 16.13 8.58
N MET A 394 -3.86 15.68 9.80
CA MET A 394 -4.61 16.47 10.77
C MET A 394 -3.87 17.77 11.12
N GLU A 395 -2.56 17.71 11.34
CA GLU A 395 -1.75 18.88 11.65
C GLU A 395 -1.66 19.88 10.49
N LYS A 396 -1.56 19.40 9.25
CA LYS A 396 -1.30 20.25 8.08
C LYS A 396 -2.56 20.77 7.39
N LEU A 397 -3.62 19.97 7.31
CA LEU A 397 -4.79 20.25 6.48
C LEU A 397 -6.10 20.35 7.28
N VAL A 398 -6.17 19.80 8.50
CA VAL A 398 -7.40 19.85 9.33
C VAL A 398 -7.34 20.96 10.37
N TYR A 399 -6.18 21.16 10.99
CA TYR A 399 -5.97 22.18 12.03
C TYR A 399 -6.50 23.59 11.66
N PRO A 400 -6.34 24.08 10.41
CA PRO A 400 -6.86 25.40 10.03
C PRO A 400 -8.39 25.52 10.10
N ASN A 401 -9.12 24.44 9.80
CA ASN A 401 -10.58 24.43 9.78
C ASN A 401 -11.13 23.06 10.22
N PRO A 402 -11.08 22.71 11.52
CA PRO A 402 -11.44 21.38 11.97
C PRO A 402 -12.95 21.11 11.91
N ALA A 403 -13.78 22.16 11.88
CA ALA A 403 -15.24 22.06 11.84
C ALA A 403 -15.73 21.31 10.59
N ALA A 404 -15.01 21.44 9.46
CA ALA A 404 -15.32 20.73 8.23
C ALA A 404 -15.22 19.20 8.36
N TYR A 405 -14.52 18.67 9.38
CA TYR A 405 -14.21 17.25 9.57
C TYR A 405 -14.88 16.64 10.82
N LYS A 406 -15.90 17.32 11.37
CA LYS A 406 -16.56 16.95 12.63
C LYS A 406 -16.98 15.47 12.70
N ASP A 407 -17.55 14.93 11.62
CA ASP A 407 -18.02 13.54 11.58
C ASP A 407 -16.85 12.54 11.69
N GLN A 408 -15.79 12.75 10.90
CA GLN A 408 -14.58 11.92 10.93
C GLN A 408 -13.87 12.02 12.28
N LEU A 409 -13.70 13.25 12.82
CA LEU A 409 -13.07 13.47 14.12
C LEU A 409 -13.83 12.78 15.25
N THR A 410 -15.16 12.80 15.20
CA THR A 410 -16.00 12.08 16.17
C THR A 410 -15.69 10.57 16.13
N ARG A 411 -15.67 9.98 14.93
CA ARG A 411 -15.35 8.56 14.74
C ARG A 411 -13.92 8.20 15.15
N PHE A 412 -12.94 9.07 14.88
CA PHE A 412 -11.57 8.87 15.36
C PHE A 412 -11.49 8.88 16.90
N SER A 413 -12.22 9.78 17.55
CA SER A 413 -12.25 9.86 19.02
C SER A 413 -12.86 8.63 19.69
N SER A 414 -13.74 7.90 18.99
CA SER A 414 -14.39 6.68 19.48
C SER A 414 -13.59 5.39 19.25
N LEU A 415 -12.41 5.44 18.64
CA LEU A 415 -11.59 4.25 18.41
C LEU A 415 -10.99 3.70 19.72
N ASN A 416 -11.33 2.46 20.06
CA ASN A 416 -11.10 1.87 21.37
C ASN A 416 -9.91 0.91 21.41
N HIS A 417 -8.69 1.41 21.30
CA HIS A 417 -7.50 0.56 21.53
C HIS A 417 -6.26 1.40 21.86
N LYS A 418 -5.31 0.83 22.61
CA LYS A 418 -4.04 1.52 22.96
C LYS A 418 -3.26 2.00 21.73
N ARG A 419 -3.41 1.32 20.58
CA ARG A 419 -2.78 1.69 19.31
C ARG A 419 -3.32 3.02 18.74
N TYR A 420 -4.56 3.38 19.05
CA TYR A 420 -5.22 4.59 18.55
C TYR A 420 -5.14 5.77 19.52
N TYR A 421 -4.64 5.57 20.75
CA TYR A 421 -4.64 6.60 21.82
C TYR A 421 -4.20 8.00 21.35
N LYS A 422 -3.07 8.09 20.63
CA LYS A 422 -2.56 9.37 20.12
C LYS A 422 -3.49 10.03 19.11
N LEU A 423 -4.10 9.22 18.24
CA LEU A 423 -5.04 9.69 17.22
C LEU A 423 -6.36 10.14 17.84
N ALA A 424 -6.92 9.32 18.73
CA ALA A 424 -8.16 9.62 19.44
C ALA A 424 -8.01 10.90 20.29
N LEU A 425 -6.90 11.05 21.02
CA LEU A 425 -6.60 12.27 21.78
C LEU A 425 -6.55 13.49 20.85
N LYS A 426 -5.81 13.40 19.74
CA LYS A 426 -5.71 14.52 18.80
C LYS A 426 -7.05 14.90 18.19
N ALA A 427 -7.88 13.93 17.86
CA ALA A 427 -9.21 14.16 17.32
C ALA A 427 -10.13 14.86 18.35
N SER A 428 -10.07 14.44 19.62
CA SER A 428 -10.80 15.10 20.71
C SER A 428 -10.37 16.55 20.92
N GLU A 429 -9.06 16.84 20.91
CA GLU A 429 -8.53 18.21 20.99
C GLU A 429 -9.10 19.10 19.87
N LEU A 430 -9.11 18.61 18.63
CA LEU A 430 -9.64 19.34 17.48
C LEU A 430 -11.14 19.59 17.60
N LEU A 431 -11.92 18.62 18.12
CA LEU A 431 -13.36 18.78 18.37
C LEU A 431 -13.65 19.80 19.50
N GLU A 432 -12.82 19.86 20.53
CA GLU A 432 -12.94 20.88 21.57
C GLU A 432 -12.70 22.27 20.99
N GLN A 433 -11.70 22.42 20.13
CA GLN A 433 -11.44 23.68 19.43
C GLN A 433 -12.62 24.13 18.57
N THR A 434 -13.29 23.21 17.86
CA THR A 434 -14.48 23.58 17.07
C THR A 434 -15.61 24.08 17.94
N LYS A 435 -15.88 23.41 19.08
CA LYS A 435 -16.92 23.84 20.03
C LYS A 435 -16.62 25.21 20.62
N LEU A 436 -15.36 25.48 20.98
CA LEU A 436 -14.95 26.78 21.50
C LEU A 436 -15.10 27.90 20.46
N SER A 437 -14.72 27.63 19.21
CA SER A 437 -14.90 28.57 18.09
C SER A 437 -16.38 28.85 17.81
N GLU A 438 -17.23 27.82 17.77
CA GLU A 438 -18.69 27.95 17.64
C GLU A 438 -19.28 28.81 18.78
N LEU A 439 -18.88 28.55 20.02
CA LEU A 439 -19.32 29.32 21.19
C LEU A 439 -18.91 30.80 21.08
N ARG A 440 -17.66 31.08 20.69
CA ARG A 440 -17.17 32.45 20.45
C ARG A 440 -17.98 33.16 19.37
N THR A 441 -18.26 32.49 18.26
CA THR A 441 -19.08 33.08 17.19
C THR A 441 -20.51 33.32 17.64
N SER A 442 -21.09 32.45 18.46
CA SER A 442 -22.43 32.66 19.02
C SER A 442 -22.47 33.83 20.00
N ILE A 443 -21.46 33.96 20.87
CA ILE A 443 -21.35 35.09 21.80
C ILE A 443 -21.18 36.39 21.04
N ALA A 444 -20.28 36.42 20.04
CA ALA A 444 -20.07 37.60 19.20
C ALA A 444 -21.37 38.01 18.49
N ARG A 445 -22.10 37.05 17.90
CA ARG A 445 -23.41 37.31 17.28
C ARG A 445 -24.42 37.87 18.28
N SER A 446 -24.53 37.28 19.48
CA SER A 446 -25.42 37.78 20.53
C SER A 446 -25.04 39.18 21.03
N LEU A 447 -23.75 39.49 21.15
CA LEU A 447 -23.27 40.81 21.50
C LEU A 447 -23.53 41.84 20.40
N SER A 448 -23.30 41.50 19.12
CA SER A 448 -23.65 42.37 17.99
C SER A 448 -25.16 42.60 17.86
N GLU A 449 -25.98 41.58 18.12
CA GLU A 449 -27.44 41.74 18.20
C GLU A 449 -27.80 42.72 19.32
N LEU A 450 -27.20 42.59 20.51
CA LEU A 450 -27.40 43.52 21.64
C LEU A 450 -26.93 44.95 21.33
N GLU A 451 -25.77 45.13 20.67
CA GLU A 451 -25.26 46.44 20.26
C GLU A 451 -26.18 47.10 19.22
N MET A 452 -26.70 46.34 18.25
CA MET A 452 -27.72 46.83 17.31
C MET A 452 -29.01 47.28 18.01
N PHE A 453 -29.43 46.62 19.09
CA PHE A 453 -30.58 47.07 19.90
C PHE A 453 -30.27 48.32 20.76
N THR A 454 -29.00 48.63 20.99
CA THR A 454 -28.59 49.87 21.68
C THR A 454 -28.39 51.06 20.73
N GLU A 455 -28.08 50.83 19.45
CA GLU A 455 -27.96 51.91 18.45
C GLU A 455 -29.32 52.49 18.00
N GLU A 456 -30.44 51.76 18.15
CA GLU A 456 -31.79 52.34 18.01
C GLU A 456 -32.21 53.21 19.22
N ARG A 457 -31.34 53.39 20.22
CA ARG A 457 -31.57 54.28 21.36
C ARG A 457 -30.60 55.46 21.42
N THR A 458 -30.13 56.00 20.29
CA THR A 458 -29.58 57.36 20.25
C THR A 458 -30.69 58.41 20.06
N ALA A 459 -31.63 58.44 21.00
CA ALA A 459 -32.50 59.59 21.28
C ALA A 459 -32.68 59.84 22.79
N ILE A 460 -31.88 59.19 23.65
CA ILE A 460 -31.91 59.40 25.10
C ILE A 460 -30.47 59.44 25.65
N SER A 461 -29.61 60.25 25.05
CA SER A 461 -28.26 60.54 25.58
C SER A 461 -28.17 61.92 26.25
N GLU A 462 -29.29 62.53 26.64
CA GLU A 462 -29.30 63.89 27.21
C GLU A 462 -29.42 63.95 28.75
N ILE A 463 -29.36 62.84 29.50
CA ILE A 463 -29.65 62.88 30.96
C ILE A 463 -28.53 62.36 31.88
N MET A 464 -27.39 61.88 31.40
CA MET A 464 -26.29 61.50 32.31
C MET A 464 -24.92 61.96 31.80
N GLY A 465 -24.82 63.27 31.54
CA GLY A 465 -23.60 63.98 31.85
C GLY A 465 -23.52 64.13 33.37
N ASP A 466 -22.70 63.30 34.00
CA ASP A 466 -22.05 63.50 35.30
C ASP A 466 -21.76 62.13 35.91
N LEU A 467 -20.59 61.58 35.60
CA LEU A 467 -19.57 61.28 36.61
C LEU A 467 -18.30 60.84 35.89
N VAL A 468 -17.51 61.86 35.60
CA VAL A 468 -16.11 61.80 35.17
C VAL A 468 -15.23 61.33 36.34
N THR A 469 -14.12 60.68 36.00
CA THR A 469 -12.86 60.51 36.76
C THR A 469 -12.74 59.44 37.87
N ALA A 470 -12.09 58.32 37.47
CA ALA A 470 -10.78 57.82 37.93
C ALA A 470 -10.62 57.25 39.38
N PRO A 471 -9.58 56.42 39.63
CA PRO A 471 -8.51 55.95 38.75
C PRO A 471 -8.53 54.46 38.37
#